data_AF-A0A7W8TBM0-F1
#
_entry.id   AF-A0A7W8TBM0-F1
#
_cell.length_a   1.000
_cell.length_b   1.000
_cell.length_c   1.000
_cell.angle_alpha   90.00
_cell.angle_beta   90.00
_cell.angle_gamma   90.00
#
_symmetry.space_group_name_H-M   'P 1'
#
loop_
_entity.id
_entity.type
_entity.pdbx_description
1 polymer ?
#
loop_
_entity_poly.entity_id
_entity_poly.type
_entity_poly.pdbx_seq_one_letter_code
_entity_poly.pdbx_strand_id
1 'polypeptide(L)'
;MQLGKPLSSLTHEDLQLFRQFLKDPLPHARWVADGGRKYPRHDPRWRPFYRTLRPSSQYQAMVIINALFAWLVEAGYLAGNPPRSR
;
A
#
# COMPACT_ATOMS: atom_id res chain seq x y z
N MET A 1 9.22 -5.69 1.10
CA MET A 1 8.67 -6.74 1.99
C MET A 1 7.15 -6.64 2.01
N GLN A 2 6.45 -7.77 2.05
CA GLN A 2 4.99 -7.81 2.29
C GLN A 2 4.78 -8.30 3.73
N LEU A 3 4.12 -7.49 4.57
CA LEU A 3 4.03 -7.76 6.01
C LEU A 3 2.94 -8.77 6.40
N GLY A 4 1.98 -9.07 5.51
CA GLY A 4 0.90 -10.05 5.77
C GLY A 4 -0.04 -9.67 6.92
N LYS A 5 0.09 -8.47 7.47
CA LYS A 5 -0.72 -7.97 8.59
C LYS A 5 -2.13 -7.60 8.11
N PRO A 6 -3.17 -7.85 8.93
CA PRO A 6 -4.48 -7.30 8.66
C PRO A 6 -4.43 -5.78 8.73
N LEU A 7 -5.29 -5.12 7.94
CA LEU A 7 -5.39 -3.65 7.87
C LEU A 7 -5.63 -3.05 9.27
N SER A 8 -6.35 -3.77 10.13
CA SER A 8 -6.67 -3.36 11.51
C SER A 8 -5.49 -3.38 12.49
N SER A 9 -4.36 -3.99 12.12
CA SER A 9 -3.16 -4.08 12.96
C SER A 9 -1.98 -3.28 12.41
N LEU A 10 -2.21 -2.43 11.41
CA LEU A 10 -1.16 -1.56 10.87
C LEU A 10 -0.88 -0.40 11.82
N THR A 11 0.40 -0.16 12.07
CA THR A 11 0.88 0.93 12.93
C THR A 11 1.37 2.11 12.10
N HIS A 12 1.69 3.23 12.77
CA HIS A 12 2.33 4.37 12.11
C HIS A 12 3.69 3.98 11.47
N GLU A 13 4.46 3.09 12.09
CA GLU A 13 5.71 2.56 11.53
C GLU A 13 5.47 1.79 10.24
N ASP A 14 4.42 0.98 10.17
CA ASP A 14 4.06 0.26 8.94
C ASP A 14 3.75 1.25 7.78
N LEU A 15 3.16 2.41 8.07
CA LEU A 15 2.92 3.47 7.09
C LEU A 15 4.21 4.17 6.64
N GLN A 16 5.20 4.32 7.53
CA GLN A 16 6.51 4.84 7.17
C GLN A 16 7.26 3.86 6.25
N LEU A 17 7.21 2.56 6.55
CA LEU A 17 7.74 1.51 5.68
C LEU A 17 7.05 1.52 4.32
N PHE A 18 5.72 1.69 4.29
CA PHE A 18 4.97 1.80 3.04
C PHE A 18 5.39 3.04 2.23
N ARG A 19 5.59 4.19 2.88
CA ARG A 19 6.10 5.40 2.21
C ARG A 19 7.48 5.15 1.59
N GLN A 20 8.37 4.46 2.29
CA GLN A 20 9.68 4.12 1.76
C GLN A 20 9.58 3.15 0.58
N PHE A 21 8.67 2.17 0.66
CA PHE A 21 8.36 1.27 -0.45
C PHE A 21 7.82 2.02 -1.68
N LEU A 22 6.99 3.05 -1.51
CA LEU A 22 6.50 3.85 -2.65
C LEU A 22 7.61 4.65 -3.34
N LYS A 23 8.66 5.03 -2.60
CA LYS A 23 9.84 5.70 -3.17
C LYS A 23 10.68 4.74 -4.00
N ASP A 24 10.93 3.55 -3.48
CA ASP A 24 11.72 2.51 -4.11
C ASP A 24 11.12 1.12 -3.87
N PRO A 25 10.24 0.65 -4.78
CA PRO A 25 9.48 -0.58 -4.58
C PRO A 25 10.33 -1.82 -4.89
N LEU A 26 10.88 -2.45 -3.84
CA LEU A 26 11.72 -3.64 -3.98
C LEU A 26 10.96 -4.97 -3.71
N PRO A 27 11.23 -6.03 -4.50
CA PRO A 27 12.07 -6.05 -5.70
C PRO A 27 11.36 -5.39 -6.90
N HIS A 28 12.08 -4.56 -7.66
CA HIS A 28 11.50 -3.72 -8.73
C HIS A 28 10.69 -4.54 -9.74
N ALA A 29 11.23 -5.68 -10.19
CA ALA A 29 10.57 -6.58 -11.16
C ALA A 29 9.23 -7.17 -10.70
N ARG A 30 8.89 -7.10 -9.41
CA ARG A 30 7.59 -7.53 -8.86
C ARG A 30 6.56 -6.40 -8.85
N TRP A 31 7.00 -5.15 -8.79
CA TRP A 31 6.12 -4.01 -8.51
C TRP A 31 6.04 -2.99 -9.64
N VAL A 32 7.07 -2.92 -10.47
CA VAL A 32 7.19 -1.95 -11.56
C VAL A 32 7.31 -2.69 -12.89
N ALA A 33 6.49 -2.31 -13.87
CA ALA A 33 6.51 -2.89 -15.20
C ALA A 33 7.76 -2.45 -15.96
N ASP A 34 8.39 -3.40 -16.64
CA ASP A 34 9.54 -3.10 -17.50
C ASP A 34 9.09 -2.32 -18.74
N GLY A 35 9.88 -1.32 -19.13
CA GLY A 35 9.66 -0.54 -20.36
C GLY A 35 8.52 0.48 -20.30
N GLY A 36 7.99 0.81 -19.12
CA GLY A 36 7.06 1.95 -18.97
C GLY A 36 5.63 1.70 -19.49
N ARG A 37 5.32 0.47 -19.91
CA ARG A 37 4.06 0.14 -20.61
C ARG A 37 2.97 -0.28 -19.62
N LYS A 38 1.74 0.16 -19.90
CA LYS A 38 0.54 -0.32 -19.19
C LYS A 38 0.12 -1.65 -19.80
N TYR A 39 -0.02 -2.66 -18.96
CA TYR A 39 -0.59 -3.96 -19.32
C TYR A 39 -1.99 -4.11 -18.71
N PRO A 40 -2.89 -4.91 -19.30
CA PRO A 40 -4.15 -5.30 -18.66
C PRO A 40 -3.90 -6.11 -17.37
N ARG A 41 -4.79 -6.05 -16.37
CA ARG A 41 -4.59 -6.73 -15.07
C ARG A 41 -4.44 -8.26 -15.16
N HIS A 42 -4.98 -8.87 -16.21
CA HIS A 42 -4.89 -10.31 -16.45
C HIS A 42 -3.61 -10.71 -17.20
N ASP A 43 -2.82 -9.76 -17.68
CA ASP A 43 -1.54 -10.03 -18.37
C ASP A 43 -0.48 -10.42 -17.32
N PRO A 44 0.30 -11.50 -17.54
CA PRO A 44 1.39 -11.90 -16.64
C PRO A 44 2.45 -10.81 -16.41
N ARG A 45 2.60 -9.87 -17.35
CA ARG A 45 3.53 -8.73 -17.26
C ARG A 45 2.95 -7.55 -16.51
N TRP A 46 1.69 -7.62 -16.09
CA TRP A 46 1.07 -6.56 -15.30
C TRP A 46 1.81 -6.37 -13.99
N ARG A 47 2.04 -5.09 -13.66
CA ARG A 47 2.62 -4.67 -12.39
C ARG A 47 1.84 -3.46 -11.87
N PRO A 48 1.74 -3.30 -10.54
CA PRO A 48 1.02 -2.18 -9.94
C PRO A 48 1.49 -0.80 -10.39
N PHE A 49 2.80 -0.64 -10.61
CA PHE A 49 3.39 0.60 -11.10
C PHE A 49 3.90 0.40 -12.52
N TYR A 50 3.58 1.32 -13.42
CA TYR A 50 4.15 1.28 -14.79
C TYR A 50 5.54 1.94 -14.84
N ARG A 51 5.88 2.74 -13.82
CA ARG A 51 7.18 3.40 -13.60
C ARG A 51 7.31 3.76 -12.12
N THR A 52 8.50 4.16 -11.69
CA THR A 52 8.72 4.78 -10.37
C THR A 52 7.78 5.97 -10.18
N LEU A 53 7.11 6.00 -9.02
CA LEU A 53 6.16 7.06 -8.70
C LEU A 53 6.87 8.41 -8.59
N ARG A 54 6.24 9.45 -9.16
CA ARG A 54 6.70 10.83 -8.96
C ARG A 54 6.49 11.23 -7.48
N PRO A 55 7.30 12.14 -6.92
CA PRO A 55 7.15 12.58 -5.53
C PRO A 55 5.72 13.06 -5.19
N SER A 56 5.07 13.77 -6.12
CA SER A 56 3.67 14.20 -5.96
C SER A 56 2.69 13.03 -5.89
N SER A 57 2.88 11.99 -6.69
CA SER A 57 2.06 10.78 -6.65
C SER A 57 2.26 10.00 -5.36
N GLN A 58 3.48 9.96 -4.83
CA GLN A 58 3.76 9.34 -3.53
C GLN A 58 3.06 10.11 -2.40
N TYR A 59 3.13 11.44 -2.41
CA TYR A 59 2.43 12.28 -1.44
C TYR A 59 0.91 12.05 -1.49
N GLN A 60 0.31 12.09 -2.67
CA GLN A 60 -1.12 11.88 -2.84
C GLN A 60 -1.55 10.49 -2.35
N ALA A 61 -0.76 9.45 -2.60
CA ALA A 61 -1.04 8.11 -2.08
C ALA A 61 -1.08 8.10 -0.55
N MET A 62 -0.15 8.81 0.11
CA MET A 62 -0.16 8.92 1.57
C MET A 62 -1.34 9.71 2.11
N VAL A 63 -1.78 10.77 1.42
CA VAL A 63 -3.00 11.52 1.78
C VAL A 63 -4.22 10.60 1.74
N ILE A 64 -4.39 9.83 0.66
CA ILE A 64 -5.52 8.90 0.49
C ILE A 64 -5.50 7.84 1.59
N ILE A 65 -4.33 7.26 1.88
CA ILE A 65 -4.20 6.21 2.90
C ILE A 65 -4.52 6.78 4.29
N ASN A 66 -3.97 7.94 4.64
CA ASN A 66 -4.26 8.57 5.93
C ASN A 66 -5.75 8.90 6.08
N ALA A 67 -6.41 9.39 5.03
CA ALA A 67 -7.85 9.66 5.05
C ALA A 67 -8.68 8.37 5.21
N LEU A 68 -8.29 7.28 4.54
CA LEU A 68 -8.92 5.97 4.71
C LEU A 68 -8.80 5.47 6.15
N PHE A 69 -7.62 5.58 6.76
CA PHE A 69 -7.42 5.16 8.15
C PHE A 69 -8.21 6.02 9.14
N ALA A 70 -8.23 7.35 8.95
CA ALA A 70 -9.04 8.24 9.77
C ALA A 70 -10.52 7.83 9.72
N TRP A 71 -11.04 7.58 8.51
CA TRP A 71 -12.40 7.10 8.33
C TRP A 71 -12.65 5.72 8.97
N LEU A 72 -11.73 4.77 8.86
CA LEU A 72 -11.86 3.44 9.49
C LEU A 72 -11.87 3.50 11.03
N VAL A 73 -11.17 4.48 11.62
CA VAL A 73 -11.23 4.74 13.07
C VAL A 73 -12.61 5.29 13.43
N GLU A 74 -13.08 6.30 12.71
CA GLU A 74 -14.40 6.93 12.93
C GLU A 74 -15.56 5.93 12.74
N ALA A 75 -15.46 5.04 11.76
CA ALA A 75 -16.44 3.99 11.49
C ALA A 75 -16.45 2.85 12.53
N GLY A 76 -15.58 2.90 13.55
CA GLY A 76 -15.48 1.88 14.60
C GLY A 76 -14.83 0.57 14.16
N TYR A 77 -14.34 0.48 12.92
CA TYR A 77 -13.76 -0.74 12.34
C TYR A 77 -12.40 -1.09 12.98
N LEU A 78 -11.68 -0.08 13.48
CA LEU A 78 -10.44 -0.26 14.23
C LEU A 78 -10.64 -0.44 15.75
N ALA A 79 -11.81 -0.03 16.28
CA ALA A 79 -12.16 -0.21 17.69
C ALA A 79 -12.72 -1.62 17.99
N GLY A 80 -13.23 -2.31 16.98
CA GLY A 80 -13.81 -3.65 17.09
C GLY A 80 -12.89 -4.75 16.55
N ASN A 81 -11.72 -4.98 17.14
CA ASN A 81 -11.06 -6.27 17.01
C ASN A 81 -11.57 -7.17 18.15
N PRO A 82 -12.54 -8.08 17.93
CA PRO A 82 -12.93 -9.01 18.98
C PRO A 82 -11.70 -9.82 19.41
N PRO A 83 -11.50 -10.07 20.72
CA PRO A 83 -10.38 -10.87 21.17
C PRO A 83 -10.43 -12.23 20.48
N ARG A 84 -9.32 -12.65 19.87
CA ARG A 84 -9.14 -14.02 19.37
C ARG A 84 -9.48 -14.98 20.51
N SER A 85 -10.62 -15.66 20.41
CA SER A 85 -10.87 -16.85 21.22
C SER A 85 -9.86 -17.93 20.83
N ARG A 86 -9.41 -18.64 21.85
CA ARG A 86 -8.28 -19.58 21.90
C ARG A 86 -8.29 -20.67 20.85
#